data_AF-A0A7Y6WS81-F1
#
_entry.id   AF-A0A7Y6WS81-F1
#
_cell.length_a   1.000
_cell.length_b   1.000
_cell.length_c   1.000
_cell.angle_alpha   90.00
_cell.angle_beta   90.00
_cell.angle_gamma   90.00
#
_symmetry.space_group_name_H-M   'P 1'
#
loop_
_entity.id
_entity.type
_entity.pdbx_description
1 polymer ?
#
loop_
_entity_poly.entity_id
_entity_poly.type
_entity_poly.pdbx_seq_one_letter_code
_entity_poly.pdbx_strand_id
1 'polypeptide(L)'
;MVLRLLVPLLVSLYASSAAAQCLGDGVQLFPTPGSIIPTNSRFLLEGVGTARPQVAALVGKKLRLVSDSHVVEVAVRRGWESSLGRVTVILKPAGAMEEDKRYTLRVDESLPNVALLNGRGTMLPEWRTGTGPDKAAPRWLKRPAVSEGFLRRTAQGTARFVRLNLSLKESSPAYLVVKLEPRRPGPSVQQYVVPVSNNTAFIGHEACSGTFAMEDGRSYRARIQAFDAAGQMAPAVPPVDFEAPDEYSMQQ
;
A
#
# COMPACT_ATOMS: atom_id res chain seq x y z
N MET A 1 -47.57 -32.29 -23.18
CA MET A 1 -47.43 -31.08 -22.34
C MET A 1 -46.25 -31.28 -21.37
N VAL A 2 -45.01 -31.34 -21.86
CA VAL A 2 -43.81 -31.59 -21.01
C VAL A 2 -42.58 -30.77 -21.47
N LEU A 3 -42.67 -30.01 -22.56
CA LEU A 3 -41.51 -29.40 -23.22
C LEU A 3 -41.52 -27.87 -23.19
N ARG A 4 -41.85 -27.26 -22.04
CA ARG A 4 -41.79 -25.79 -21.86
C ARG A 4 -41.14 -25.31 -20.54
N LEU A 5 -40.68 -26.23 -19.69
CA LEU A 5 -40.10 -25.92 -18.38
C LEU A 5 -38.58 -26.16 -18.26
N LEU A 6 -37.92 -26.62 -19.34
CA LEU A 6 -36.48 -26.93 -19.32
C LEU A 6 -35.55 -25.76 -19.67
N VAL A 7 -36.09 -24.67 -20.25
CA VAL A 7 -35.29 -23.51 -20.66
C VAL A 7 -34.83 -22.60 -19.50
N PRO A 8 -35.62 -22.32 -18.44
CA PRO A 8 -35.14 -21.45 -17.36
C PRO A 8 -34.12 -22.12 -16.42
N LEU A 9 -34.01 -23.45 -16.43
CA LEU A 9 -33.04 -24.21 -15.63
C LEU A 9 -31.64 -24.23 -16.29
N LEU A 10 -31.56 -24.07 -17.62
CA LEU A 10 -30.29 -24.09 -18.34
C LEU A 10 -29.55 -22.74 -18.28
N VAL A 11 -30.26 -21.61 -18.15
CA VAL A 11 -29.67 -20.26 -18.09
C VAL A 11 -29.03 -19.97 -16.72
N SER A 12 -29.51 -20.64 -15.65
CA SER A 12 -29.00 -20.47 -14.29
C SER A 12 -27.69 -21.24 -14.02
N LEU A 13 -27.29 -22.15 -14.91
CA LEU A 13 -26.03 -22.92 -14.81
C LEU A 13 -24.84 -22.26 -15.53
N TYR A 14 -25.05 -21.16 -16.26
CA TYR A 14 -23.99 -20.40 -16.95
C TYR A 14 -23.66 -19.07 -16.29
N ALA A 15 -23.99 -18.88 -15.00
CA ALA A 15 -23.31 -17.88 -14.18
C ALA A 15 -21.88 -18.37 -13.88
N SER A 16 -21.07 -18.51 -14.93
CA SER A 16 -19.62 -18.66 -14.79
C SER A 16 -19.16 -17.45 -13.98
N SER A 17 -18.62 -17.72 -12.80
CA SER A 17 -17.90 -16.76 -12.00
C SER A 17 -16.89 -16.07 -12.91
N ALA A 18 -17.17 -14.81 -13.28
CA ALA A 18 -16.21 -13.93 -13.90
C ALA A 18 -15.14 -13.63 -12.85
N ALA A 19 -14.27 -14.60 -12.59
CA ALA A 19 -13.06 -14.41 -11.83
C ALA A 19 -12.18 -13.53 -12.71
N ALA A 20 -12.16 -12.23 -12.43
CA ALA A 20 -11.11 -11.38 -12.95
C ALA A 20 -9.77 -12.07 -12.62
N GLN A 21 -8.96 -12.36 -13.64
CA GLN A 21 -7.59 -12.86 -13.43
C GLN A 21 -6.77 -11.74 -12.81
N CYS A 22 -6.82 -11.66 -11.49
CA CYS A 22 -6.04 -10.73 -10.70
C CYS A 22 -4.61 -11.25 -10.60
N LEU A 23 -3.71 -10.71 -11.41
CA LEU A 23 -2.32 -11.17 -11.55
C LEU A 23 -1.39 -10.78 -10.38
N GLY A 24 -1.92 -10.20 -9.30
CA GLY A 24 -1.12 -9.65 -8.20
C GLY A 24 -1.40 -10.35 -6.87
N ASP A 25 -0.77 -11.50 -6.65
CA ASP A 25 -0.82 -12.23 -5.38
C ASP A 25 0.57 -12.28 -4.76
N GLY A 26 0.71 -11.78 -3.52
CA GLY A 26 1.99 -11.76 -2.84
C GLY A 26 2.12 -10.61 -1.86
N VAL A 27 3.36 -10.28 -1.52
CA VAL A 27 3.70 -9.21 -0.58
C VAL A 27 4.51 -8.11 -1.22
N GLN A 28 4.35 -6.89 -0.72
CA GLN A 28 5.20 -5.75 -1.01
C GLN A 28 5.87 -5.27 0.26
N LEU A 29 7.14 -4.87 0.13
CA LEU A 29 7.93 -4.34 1.23
C LEU A 29 8.32 -2.89 0.96
N PHE A 30 8.22 -2.06 1.99
CA PHE A 30 8.62 -0.67 1.91
C PHE A 30 9.51 -0.30 3.11
N PRO A 31 10.67 0.38 2.94
CA PRO A 31 11.32 0.73 1.69
C PRO A 31 11.48 -0.43 0.70
N THR A 32 11.42 -0.13 -0.60
CA THR A 32 11.58 -1.16 -1.63
C THR A 32 12.91 -1.88 -1.44
N PRO A 33 12.94 -3.23 -1.45
CA PRO A 33 14.18 -3.99 -1.37
C PRO A 33 15.24 -3.51 -2.38
N GLY A 34 16.49 -3.43 -1.93
CA GLY A 34 17.64 -2.93 -2.69
C GLY A 34 17.94 -1.44 -2.49
N SER A 35 17.11 -0.69 -1.74
CA SER A 35 17.41 0.70 -1.40
C SER A 35 18.42 0.83 -0.27
N ILE A 36 19.03 2.01 -0.14
CA ILE A 36 19.80 2.42 1.04
C ILE A 36 18.83 2.96 2.09
N ILE A 37 19.00 2.57 3.36
CA ILE A 37 18.09 2.94 4.45
C ILE A 37 18.84 3.42 5.71
N PRO A 38 18.28 4.32 6.52
CA PRO A 38 18.82 4.66 7.84
C PRO A 38 18.90 3.45 8.79
N THR A 39 19.80 3.47 9.76
CA THR A 39 19.99 2.33 10.70
C THR A 39 18.82 2.10 11.65
N ASN A 40 17.93 3.08 11.83
CA ASN A 40 16.72 3.02 12.64
C ASN A 40 15.44 2.87 11.80
N SER A 41 15.56 2.46 10.54
CA SER A 41 14.41 2.30 9.64
C SER A 41 13.39 1.29 10.16
N ARG A 42 12.13 1.60 9.92
CA ARG A 42 10.97 0.71 10.01
C ARG A 42 10.60 0.26 8.61
N PHE A 43 9.91 -0.86 8.53
CA PHE A 43 9.43 -1.39 7.26
C PHE A 43 7.91 -1.55 7.30
N LEU A 44 7.29 -1.49 6.14
CA LEU A 44 5.90 -1.83 5.93
C LEU A 44 5.86 -3.10 5.09
N LEU A 45 5.12 -4.10 5.56
CA LEU A 45 4.85 -5.31 4.81
C LEU A 45 3.37 -5.32 4.44
N GLU A 46 3.10 -5.22 3.16
CA GLU A 46 1.74 -5.23 2.62
C GLU A 46 1.45 -6.59 1.98
N GLY A 47 0.32 -7.20 2.35
CA GLY A 47 -0.24 -8.36 1.67
C GLY A 47 -1.27 -7.93 0.63
N VAL A 48 -1.15 -8.51 -0.58
CA VAL A 48 -2.07 -8.31 -1.70
C VAL A 48 -2.69 -9.65 -2.08
N GLY A 49 -3.99 -9.63 -2.40
CA GLY A 49 -4.74 -10.80 -2.84
C GLY A 49 -4.71 -11.96 -1.84
N THR A 50 -4.23 -13.12 -2.21
CA THR A 50 -4.24 -14.31 -1.32
C THR A 50 -3.28 -14.20 -0.12
N ALA A 51 -2.29 -13.31 -0.15
CA ALA A 51 -1.32 -13.13 0.94
C ALA A 51 -1.84 -12.30 2.13
N ARG A 52 -2.98 -11.62 1.98
CA ARG A 52 -3.57 -10.73 3.00
C ARG A 52 -3.77 -11.38 4.38
N PRO A 53 -4.49 -12.52 4.50
CA PRO A 53 -4.70 -13.15 5.80
C PRO A 53 -3.38 -13.61 6.43
N GLN A 54 -2.41 -14.02 5.61
CA GLN A 54 -1.10 -14.45 6.10
C GLN A 54 -0.33 -13.28 6.72
N VAL A 55 -0.33 -12.11 6.06
CA VAL A 55 0.27 -10.87 6.59
C VAL A 55 -0.45 -10.40 7.85
N ALA A 56 -1.79 -10.43 7.88
CA ALA A 56 -2.57 -10.08 9.08
C ALA A 56 -2.21 -10.96 10.28
N ALA A 57 -2.01 -12.26 10.04
CA ALA A 57 -1.65 -13.25 11.06
C ALA A 57 -0.21 -13.10 11.59
N LEU A 58 0.60 -12.20 11.02
CA LEU A 58 1.93 -11.90 11.56
C LEU A 58 1.89 -10.98 12.78
N VAL A 59 0.81 -10.25 13.03
CA VAL A 59 0.74 -9.31 14.15
C VAL A 59 1.01 -10.01 15.47
N GLY A 60 1.98 -9.50 16.24
CA GLY A 60 2.44 -10.09 17.49
C GLY A 60 3.55 -11.15 17.34
N LYS A 61 3.84 -11.60 16.12
CA LYS A 61 5.02 -12.44 15.83
C LYS A 61 6.28 -11.59 15.72
N LYS A 62 7.42 -12.29 15.68
CA LYS A 62 8.75 -11.72 15.52
C LYS A 62 9.36 -12.23 14.22
N LEU A 63 9.94 -11.32 13.45
CA LEU A 63 10.79 -11.61 12.29
C LEU A 63 12.24 -11.24 12.64
N ARG A 64 13.16 -11.45 11.69
CA ARG A 64 14.58 -11.13 11.87
C ARG A 64 15.14 -10.42 10.65
N LEU A 65 15.93 -9.38 10.92
CA LEU A 65 16.89 -8.82 9.96
C LEU A 65 18.26 -9.41 10.28
N VAL A 66 18.93 -9.96 9.26
CA VAL A 66 20.19 -10.68 9.43
C VAL A 66 21.25 -10.05 8.52
N SER A 67 22.39 -9.71 9.11
CA SER A 67 23.66 -9.45 8.41
C SER A 67 24.68 -10.53 8.79
N ASP A 68 25.88 -10.47 8.21
CA ASP A 68 26.95 -11.45 8.47
C ASP A 68 27.38 -11.52 9.95
N SER A 69 27.25 -10.42 10.69
CA SER A 69 27.74 -10.28 12.07
C SER A 69 26.67 -9.89 13.08
N HIS A 70 25.47 -9.52 12.63
CA HIS A 70 24.45 -8.94 13.50
C HIS A 70 23.04 -9.39 13.11
N VAL A 71 22.25 -9.76 14.12
CA VAL A 71 20.85 -10.13 13.98
C VAL A 71 19.99 -9.17 14.78
N VAL A 72 19.01 -8.56 14.12
CA VAL A 72 18.06 -7.65 14.75
C VAL A 72 16.67 -8.29 14.73
N GLU A 73 16.09 -8.46 15.92
CA GLU A 73 14.69 -8.87 16.04
C GLU A 73 13.76 -7.78 15.52
N VAL A 74 12.70 -8.17 14.81
CA VAL A 74 11.72 -7.26 14.23
C VAL A 74 10.33 -7.60 14.77
N ALA A 75 9.78 -6.70 15.57
CA ALA A 75 8.43 -6.83 16.08
C ALA A 75 7.40 -6.48 15.00
N VAL A 76 6.43 -7.35 14.77
CA VAL A 76 5.33 -7.09 13.85
C VAL A 76 4.16 -6.46 14.58
N ARG A 77 3.83 -5.23 14.20
CA ARG A 77 2.73 -4.45 14.77
C ARG A 77 1.61 -4.28 13.76
N ARG A 78 0.39 -4.15 14.27
CA ARG A 78 -0.77 -3.81 13.44
C ARG A 78 -0.53 -2.48 12.72
N GLY A 79 -0.75 -2.47 11.41
CA GLY A 79 -0.76 -1.27 10.59
C GLY A 79 -2.19 -0.94 10.17
N TRP A 80 -2.46 -1.03 8.87
CA TRP A 80 -3.70 -0.58 8.25
C TRP A 80 -4.34 -1.69 7.42
N GLU A 81 -5.66 -1.62 7.29
CA GLU A 81 -6.44 -2.48 6.39
C GLU A 81 -7.30 -1.58 5.51
N SER A 82 -7.21 -1.75 4.20
CA SER A 82 -7.98 -0.95 3.24
C SER A 82 -9.38 -1.56 3.08
N SER A 83 -10.35 -0.71 2.73
CA SER A 83 -11.70 -1.16 2.32
C SER A 83 -11.71 -2.10 1.11
N LEU A 84 -10.65 -2.08 0.29
CA LEU A 84 -10.50 -2.91 -0.92
C LEU A 84 -9.55 -4.08 -0.71
N GLY A 85 -9.42 -4.51 0.54
CA GLY A 85 -8.68 -5.69 0.93
C GLY A 85 -7.21 -5.64 0.50
N ARG A 86 -6.46 -4.71 1.06
CA ARG A 86 -5.01 -4.72 1.27
C ARG A 86 -4.78 -4.66 2.77
N VAL A 87 -3.73 -5.32 3.23
CA VAL A 87 -3.36 -5.35 4.65
C VAL A 87 -1.90 -4.99 4.78
N THR A 88 -1.58 -3.96 5.56
CA THR A 88 -0.21 -3.56 5.88
C THR A 88 0.07 -3.73 7.36
N VAL A 89 1.17 -4.39 7.68
CA VAL A 89 1.74 -4.44 9.04
C VAL A 89 3.00 -3.60 9.12
N ILE A 90 3.28 -3.08 10.32
CA ILE A 90 4.49 -2.31 10.59
C ILE A 90 5.53 -3.25 11.19
N LEU A 91 6.66 -3.37 10.53
CA LEU A 91 7.83 -4.11 10.97
C LEU A 91 8.77 -3.14 11.69
N LYS A 92 8.86 -3.26 13.01
CA LYS A 92 9.69 -2.40 13.85
C LYS A 92 10.89 -3.17 14.40
N PRO A 93 12.13 -2.88 13.95
CA PRO A 93 13.33 -3.42 14.57
C PRO A 93 13.40 -3.07 16.07
N ALA A 94 13.83 -4.03 16.88
CA ALA A 94 13.96 -3.89 18.33
C ALA A 94 15.21 -3.08 18.73
N GLY A 95 16.21 -3.03 17.85
CA GLY A 95 17.42 -2.25 18.00
C GLY A 95 17.81 -1.57 16.68
N ALA A 96 18.80 -0.67 16.74
CA ALA A 96 19.38 -0.09 15.54
C ALA A 96 20.19 -1.15 14.79
N MET A 97 20.13 -1.10 13.46
CA MET A 97 21.04 -1.84 12.59
C MET A 97 22.45 -1.23 12.63
N GLU A 98 23.46 -1.99 12.24
CA GLU A 98 24.82 -1.46 12.07
C GLU A 98 24.94 -0.66 10.77
N GLU A 99 25.85 0.31 10.75
CA GLU A 99 26.14 1.15 9.58
C GLU A 99 26.86 0.36 8.48
N ASP A 100 26.60 0.73 7.22
CA ASP A 100 27.25 0.15 6.03
C ASP A 100 27.17 -1.39 5.91
N LYS A 101 26.14 -1.98 6.51
CA LYS A 101 25.86 -3.41 6.47
C LYS A 101 24.71 -3.73 5.51
N ARG A 102 24.71 -4.96 5.05
CA ARG A 102 23.65 -5.56 4.26
C ARG A 102 22.77 -6.38 5.19
N TYR A 103 21.46 -6.09 5.20
CA TYR A 103 20.49 -6.80 6.01
C TYR A 103 19.45 -7.48 5.14
N THR A 104 19.26 -8.77 5.35
CA THR A 104 18.18 -9.56 4.75
C THR A 104 17.06 -9.76 5.75
N LEU A 105 15.81 -9.47 5.36
CA LEU A 105 14.64 -9.79 6.17
C LEU A 105 14.25 -11.25 5.93
N ARG A 106 14.28 -12.05 7.00
CA ARG A 106 13.86 -13.46 6.99
C ARG A 106 12.35 -13.62 7.04
N VAL A 107 11.68 -13.12 6.00
CA VAL A 107 10.22 -13.19 5.83
C VAL A 107 9.76 -14.61 5.47
N ASP A 108 10.64 -15.39 4.83
CA ASP A 108 10.46 -16.79 4.43
C ASP A 108 10.12 -17.72 5.61
N GLU A 109 10.67 -17.44 6.79
CA GLU A 109 10.44 -18.23 8.01
C GLU A 109 9.00 -18.15 8.50
N SER A 110 8.27 -17.08 8.17
CA SER A 110 6.89 -16.86 8.61
C SER A 110 5.88 -16.84 7.46
N LEU A 111 6.33 -16.54 6.24
CA LEU A 111 5.53 -16.53 5.02
C LEU A 111 6.24 -17.36 3.94
N PRO A 112 6.28 -18.70 4.07
CA PRO A 112 6.92 -19.54 3.07
C PRO A 112 6.17 -19.44 1.74
N ASN A 113 6.91 -19.42 0.63
CA ASN A 113 6.39 -19.43 -0.74
C ASN A 113 5.56 -18.20 -1.14
N VAL A 114 5.64 -17.09 -0.40
CA VAL A 114 4.96 -15.86 -0.81
C VAL A 114 5.78 -15.13 -1.87
N ALA A 115 5.13 -14.70 -2.96
CA ALA A 115 5.80 -13.93 -4.00
C ALA A 115 6.09 -12.51 -3.50
N LEU A 116 7.31 -12.02 -3.73
CA LEU A 116 7.69 -10.64 -3.44
C LEU A 116 7.44 -9.78 -4.69
N LEU A 117 6.40 -8.95 -4.64
CA LEU A 117 5.87 -8.22 -5.79
C LEU A 117 6.73 -6.99 -6.20
N ASN A 118 7.56 -6.47 -5.30
CA ASN A 118 8.45 -5.34 -5.56
C ASN A 118 9.93 -5.67 -5.26
N GLY A 119 10.31 -6.94 -5.43
CA GLY A 119 11.67 -7.44 -5.25
C GLY A 119 12.34 -7.89 -6.56
N ARG A 120 13.56 -8.41 -6.45
CA ARG A 120 14.31 -8.96 -7.59
C ARG A 120 14.17 -10.48 -7.61
N GLY A 121 13.21 -10.98 -8.39
CA GLY A 121 13.01 -12.42 -8.59
C GLY A 121 12.66 -13.16 -7.30
N THR A 122 13.26 -14.35 -7.10
CA THR A 122 13.04 -15.21 -5.93
C THR A 122 13.97 -14.90 -4.75
N MET A 123 14.75 -13.83 -4.81
CA MET A 123 15.67 -13.47 -3.74
C MET A 123 14.93 -12.92 -2.52
N LEU A 124 15.47 -13.20 -1.33
CA LEU A 124 14.96 -12.61 -0.10
C LEU A 124 15.12 -11.07 -0.12
N PRO A 125 14.19 -10.34 0.50
CA PRO A 125 14.25 -8.89 0.57
C PRO A 125 15.45 -8.43 1.40
N GLU A 126 16.21 -7.50 0.83
CA GLU A 126 17.48 -7.05 1.37
C GLU A 126 17.65 -5.54 1.22
N TRP A 127 18.36 -4.89 2.15
CA TRP A 127 18.73 -3.47 2.10
C TRP A 127 20.17 -3.26 2.56
N ARG A 128 20.75 -2.13 2.15
CA ARG A 128 22.01 -1.63 2.70
C ARG A 128 21.73 -0.49 3.68
N THR A 129 22.33 -0.52 4.85
CA THR A 129 22.24 0.59 5.81
C THR A 129 23.18 1.71 5.42
N GLY A 130 22.74 2.95 5.65
CA GLY A 130 23.56 4.15 5.51
C GLY A 130 24.46 4.41 6.74
N THR A 131 24.95 5.64 6.83
CA THR A 131 25.96 6.10 7.82
C THR A 131 25.38 6.43 9.20
N GLY A 132 24.20 5.90 9.55
CA GLY A 132 23.61 6.12 10.87
C GLY A 132 22.10 6.31 10.91
N PRO A 133 21.56 6.71 12.08
CA PRO A 133 20.14 6.85 12.29
C PRO A 133 19.61 8.17 11.72
N ASP A 134 18.40 8.14 11.18
CA ASP A 134 17.69 9.34 10.78
C ASP A 134 16.88 9.91 11.94
N LYS A 135 17.14 11.17 12.24
CA LYS A 135 16.51 11.95 13.32
C LYS A 135 15.79 13.18 12.77
N ALA A 136 15.93 13.48 11.49
CA ALA A 136 15.30 14.65 10.90
C ALA A 136 13.88 14.30 10.47
N ALA A 137 12.91 15.12 10.85
CA ALA A 137 11.56 14.96 10.32
C ALA A 137 11.47 15.43 8.85
N PRO A 138 10.65 14.78 8.01
CA PRO A 138 10.39 15.26 6.66
C PRO A 138 9.82 16.67 6.69
N ARG A 139 10.29 17.52 5.76
CA ARG A 139 9.81 18.91 5.64
C ARG A 139 9.11 19.14 4.31
N TRP A 140 7.92 19.72 4.34
CA TRP A 140 7.21 20.10 3.13
C TRP A 140 7.96 21.18 2.36
N LEU A 141 8.36 20.87 1.13
CA LEU A 141 8.72 21.85 0.11
C LEU A 141 7.47 22.29 -0.67
N LYS A 142 6.60 21.32 -0.95
CA LYS A 142 5.28 21.52 -1.54
C LYS A 142 4.28 20.65 -0.80
N ARG A 143 3.24 21.27 -0.23
CA ARG A 143 2.16 20.53 0.44
C ARG A 143 1.38 19.68 -0.57
N PRO A 144 0.77 18.56 -0.13
CA PRO A 144 -0.04 17.74 -1.01
C PRO A 144 -1.19 18.55 -1.61
N ALA A 145 -1.34 18.45 -2.92
CA ALA A 145 -2.46 18.99 -3.67
C ALA A 145 -2.91 17.96 -4.71
N VAL A 146 -4.21 17.90 -4.96
CA VAL A 146 -4.74 17.10 -6.08
C VAL A 146 -4.31 17.77 -7.39
N SER A 147 -3.96 16.96 -8.38
CA SER A 147 -3.57 17.42 -9.70
C SER A 147 -4.52 16.92 -10.76
N GLU A 148 -4.50 15.61 -10.98
CA GLU A 148 -5.32 14.89 -11.93
C GLU A 148 -5.71 13.54 -11.34
N GLY A 149 -6.76 12.94 -11.86
CA GLY A 149 -7.08 11.55 -11.60
C GLY A 149 -7.44 10.87 -12.90
N PHE A 150 -7.48 9.54 -12.88
CA PHE A 150 -7.88 8.77 -14.05
C PHE A 150 -8.90 7.70 -13.67
N LEU A 151 -9.75 7.41 -14.64
CA LEU A 151 -10.70 6.33 -14.63
C LEU A 151 -10.42 5.46 -15.86
N ARG A 152 -10.10 4.18 -15.66
CA ARG A 152 -9.90 3.23 -16.75
C ARG A 152 -10.76 2.01 -16.53
N ARG A 153 -11.54 1.65 -17.55
CA ARG A 153 -12.32 0.41 -17.57
C ARG A 153 -11.65 -0.61 -18.47
N THR A 154 -11.51 -1.81 -17.96
CA THR A 154 -11.03 -2.97 -18.72
C THR A 154 -12.00 -4.13 -18.52
N ALA A 155 -11.81 -5.22 -19.26
CA ALA A 155 -12.60 -6.44 -19.08
C ALA A 155 -12.46 -7.03 -17.65
N GLN A 156 -11.39 -6.70 -16.94
CA GLN A 156 -11.09 -7.16 -15.59
C GLN A 156 -11.75 -6.29 -14.51
N GLY A 157 -12.23 -5.08 -14.85
CA GLY A 157 -12.92 -4.17 -13.95
C GLY A 157 -12.47 -2.71 -14.10
N THR A 158 -12.69 -1.93 -13.05
CA THR A 158 -12.45 -0.48 -13.05
C THR A 158 -11.22 -0.13 -12.21
N ALA A 159 -10.28 0.58 -12.81
CA ALA A 159 -9.20 1.26 -12.11
C ALA A 159 -9.54 2.75 -11.96
N ARG A 160 -9.42 3.29 -10.75
CA ARG A 160 -9.69 4.69 -10.44
C ARG A 160 -8.65 5.22 -9.47
N PHE A 161 -7.98 6.31 -9.84
CA PHE A 161 -7.00 6.93 -8.98
C PHE A 161 -7.06 8.45 -9.02
N VAL A 162 -6.72 9.06 -7.89
CA VAL A 162 -6.40 10.48 -7.77
C VAL A 162 -4.91 10.62 -7.47
N ARG A 163 -4.22 11.46 -8.24
CA ARG A 163 -2.81 11.79 -8.03
C ARG A 163 -2.69 12.99 -7.10
N LEU A 164 -2.02 12.77 -5.98
CA LEU A 164 -1.50 13.82 -5.12
C LEU A 164 -0.11 14.22 -5.61
N ASN A 165 0.08 15.49 -5.90
CA ASN A 165 1.40 16.09 -6.12
C ASN A 165 1.88 16.75 -4.83
N LEU A 166 3.08 16.40 -4.38
CA LEU A 166 3.68 16.89 -3.15
C LEU A 166 5.20 16.95 -3.29
N SER A 167 5.90 17.59 -2.38
CA SER A 167 7.36 17.48 -2.30
C SER A 167 7.81 17.58 -0.86
N LEU A 168 8.62 16.62 -0.46
CA LEU A 168 9.23 16.52 0.86
C LEU A 168 10.74 16.65 0.70
N LYS A 169 11.35 17.48 1.54
CA LYS A 169 12.79 17.44 1.80
C LYS A 169 13.01 16.29 2.78
N GLU A 170 13.38 15.15 2.23
CA GLU A 170 13.65 13.91 2.95
C GLU A 170 14.72 13.11 2.20
N SER A 171 15.62 12.46 2.93
CA SER A 171 16.70 11.64 2.39
C SER A 171 16.33 10.16 2.27
N SER A 172 15.35 9.71 3.05
CA SER A 172 14.82 8.36 3.06
C SER A 172 13.47 8.26 2.34
N PRO A 173 12.96 7.05 2.06
CA PRO A 173 11.61 6.90 1.51
C PRO A 173 10.54 7.43 2.47
N ALA A 174 9.52 8.08 1.92
CA ALA A 174 8.41 8.65 2.68
C ALA A 174 7.05 8.05 2.28
N TYR A 175 6.10 8.14 3.21
CA TYR A 175 4.76 7.56 3.09
C TYR A 175 3.73 8.57 3.55
N LEU A 176 2.50 8.41 3.06
CA LEU A 176 1.34 9.12 3.55
C LEU A 176 0.39 8.15 4.24
N VAL A 177 -0.08 8.50 5.44
CA VAL A 177 -1.34 7.96 5.97
C VAL A 177 -2.44 8.89 5.50
N VAL A 178 -3.36 8.37 4.70
CA VAL A 178 -4.49 9.13 4.16
C VAL A 178 -5.76 8.64 4.84
N LYS A 179 -6.50 9.56 5.45
CA LYS A 179 -7.86 9.35 5.93
C LYS A 179 -8.82 10.04 4.97
N LEU A 180 -9.63 9.25 4.27
CA LEU A 180 -10.56 9.69 3.24
C LEU A 180 -11.99 9.71 3.79
N GLU A 181 -12.61 10.88 3.78
CA GLU A 181 -13.96 11.09 4.29
C GLU A 181 -14.89 11.58 3.17
N PRO A 182 -16.02 10.92 2.91
CA PRO A 182 -17.01 11.42 1.95
C PRO A 182 -17.69 12.69 2.48
N ARG A 183 -18.00 13.63 1.59
CA ARG A 183 -18.63 14.92 1.96
C ARG A 183 -20.15 14.88 2.12
N ARG A 184 -20.76 13.79 1.65
CA ARG A 184 -22.20 13.52 1.76
C ARG A 184 -22.41 12.13 2.37
N PRO A 185 -23.57 11.82 2.98
CA PRO A 185 -23.87 10.48 3.51
C PRO A 185 -23.77 9.38 2.45
N GLY A 186 -23.17 8.23 2.79
CA GLY A 186 -22.95 7.12 1.85
C GLY A 186 -21.79 6.24 2.32
N PRO A 187 -20.64 6.19 1.61
CA PRO A 187 -19.49 5.36 1.98
C PRO A 187 -19.02 5.59 3.41
N SER A 188 -18.39 4.56 3.97
CA SER A 188 -17.67 4.69 5.22
C SER A 188 -16.39 5.51 5.06
N VAL A 189 -15.92 6.05 6.17
CA VAL A 189 -14.59 6.66 6.27
C VAL A 189 -13.54 5.57 6.06
N GLN A 190 -12.53 5.88 5.25
CA GLN A 190 -11.45 4.95 4.91
C GLN A 190 -10.11 5.51 5.39
N GLN A 191 -9.18 4.63 5.77
CA GLN A 191 -7.84 5.05 6.15
C GLN A 191 -6.81 4.01 5.73
N TYR A 192 -5.78 4.44 5.01
CA TYR A 192 -4.72 3.54 4.55
C TYR A 192 -3.40 4.28 4.32
N VAL A 193 -2.32 3.51 4.24
CA VAL A 193 -0.97 4.03 3.95
C VAL A 193 -0.65 3.94 2.46
N VAL A 194 -0.02 4.96 1.89
CA VAL A 194 0.42 4.99 0.49
C VAL A 194 1.87 5.45 0.38
N PRO A 195 2.70 4.82 -0.48
CA PRO A 195 4.06 5.26 -0.71
C PRO A 195 4.10 6.57 -1.49
N VAL A 196 5.11 7.40 -1.21
CA VAL A 196 5.47 8.55 -2.04
C VAL A 196 6.55 8.12 -3.01
N SER A 197 6.34 8.33 -4.30
CA SER A 197 7.33 8.08 -5.35
C SER A 197 7.36 9.26 -6.31
N ASN A 198 8.57 9.75 -6.63
CA ASN A 198 8.76 10.85 -7.58
C ASN A 198 7.85 12.06 -7.32
N ASN A 199 7.77 12.52 -6.06
CA ASN A 199 6.91 13.66 -5.67
C ASN A 199 5.40 13.43 -5.89
N THR A 200 4.98 12.17 -6.01
CA THR A 200 3.58 11.79 -6.21
C THR A 200 3.15 10.69 -5.26
N ALA A 201 1.85 10.67 -4.94
CA ALA A 201 1.19 9.55 -4.29
C ALA A 201 -0.16 9.32 -4.96
N PHE A 202 -0.56 8.06 -5.10
CA PHE A 202 -1.82 7.67 -5.73
C PHE A 202 -2.81 7.17 -4.68
N ILE A 203 -4.01 7.74 -4.67
CA ILE A 203 -5.14 7.33 -3.83
C ILE A 203 -6.15 6.67 -4.75
N GLY A 204 -6.51 5.42 -4.49
CA GLY A 204 -7.54 4.73 -5.27
C GLY A 204 -7.32 3.24 -5.38
N HIS A 205 -7.71 2.68 -6.53
CA HIS A 205 -7.71 1.25 -6.73
C HIS A 205 -7.57 0.85 -8.19
N GLU A 206 -7.03 -0.36 -8.38
CA GLU A 206 -7.15 -1.11 -9.62
C GLU A 206 -8.45 -1.92 -9.61
N ALA A 207 -8.69 -2.65 -10.68
CA ALA A 207 -9.85 -3.54 -10.83
C ALA A 207 -9.97 -4.59 -9.70
N CYS A 208 -8.84 -5.07 -9.18
CA CYS A 208 -8.79 -6.23 -8.28
C CYS A 208 -8.46 -5.90 -6.82
N SER A 209 -7.83 -4.75 -6.56
CA SER A 209 -7.42 -4.34 -5.22
C SER A 209 -7.09 -2.85 -5.22
N GLY A 210 -7.04 -2.26 -4.04
CA GLY A 210 -6.71 -0.85 -3.92
C GLY A 210 -6.55 -0.40 -2.50
N THR A 211 -6.16 0.86 -2.35
CA THR A 211 -6.00 1.51 -1.05
C THR A 211 -7.28 2.22 -0.63
N PHE A 212 -8.04 2.75 -1.60
CA PHE A 212 -9.29 3.48 -1.36
C PHE A 212 -10.33 3.21 -2.43
N ALA A 213 -11.57 2.96 -2.02
CA ALA A 213 -12.75 2.91 -2.88
C ALA A 213 -13.34 4.31 -3.04
N MET A 214 -13.58 4.72 -4.28
CA MET A 214 -14.19 6.01 -4.61
C MET A 214 -15.32 5.84 -5.62
N GLU A 215 -16.44 6.49 -5.36
CA GLU A 215 -17.59 6.54 -6.25
C GLU A 215 -17.43 7.66 -7.28
N ASP A 216 -17.97 7.43 -8.48
CA ASP A 216 -17.91 8.33 -9.63
C ASP A 216 -18.42 9.75 -9.28
N GLY A 217 -17.61 10.77 -9.56
CA GLY A 217 -17.97 12.18 -9.38
C GLY A 217 -18.20 12.60 -7.93
N ARG A 218 -17.89 11.73 -6.96
CA ARG A 218 -18.20 12.00 -5.56
C ARG A 218 -17.12 12.85 -4.92
N SER A 219 -17.53 13.82 -4.12
CA SER A 219 -16.61 14.68 -3.38
C SER A 219 -16.13 14.04 -2.07
N TYR A 220 -14.82 14.13 -1.84
CA TYR A 220 -14.14 13.62 -0.66
C TYR A 220 -13.26 14.68 -0.01
N ARG A 221 -12.93 14.46 1.26
CA ARG A 221 -11.90 15.16 2.02
C ARG A 221 -10.82 14.18 2.44
N ALA A 222 -9.59 14.41 1.99
CA ALA A 222 -8.41 13.69 2.43
C ALA A 222 -7.70 14.45 3.56
N ARG A 223 -7.57 13.82 4.73
CA ARG A 223 -6.59 14.24 5.75
C ARG A 223 -5.32 13.43 5.56
N ILE A 224 -4.19 14.13 5.48
CA ILE A 224 -2.92 13.56 5.09
C ILE A 224 -1.90 13.77 6.21
N GLN A 225 -1.26 12.69 6.63
CA GLN A 225 -0.09 12.70 7.50
C GLN A 225 1.05 12.06 6.74
N ALA A 226 2.24 12.66 6.77
CA ALA A 226 3.43 12.07 6.14
C ALA A 226 4.43 11.61 7.20
N PHE A 227 5.13 10.51 6.91
CA PHE A 227 6.22 10.00 7.72
C PHE A 227 7.32 9.37 6.88
N ASP A 228 8.55 9.36 7.40
CA ASP A 228 9.72 8.74 6.74
C ASP A 228 9.93 7.27 7.13
N ALA A 229 10.98 6.66 6.59
CA ALA A 229 11.36 5.29 6.94
C ALA A 229 11.72 5.13 8.44
N ALA A 230 12.25 6.14 9.12
CA ALA A 230 12.54 6.09 10.56
C ALA A 230 11.26 6.25 11.43
N GLY A 231 10.15 6.67 10.82
CA GLY A 231 8.88 6.96 11.45
C GLY A 231 8.81 8.32 12.12
N GLN A 232 9.60 9.31 11.66
CA GLN A 232 9.41 10.72 12.00
C GLN A 232 8.24 11.30 11.21
N MET A 233 7.45 12.15 11.86
CA MET A 233 6.26 12.75 11.24
C MET A 233 6.60 14.11 10.63
N ALA A 234 6.12 14.36 9.41
CA ALA A 234 6.13 15.70 8.84
C ALA A 234 5.15 16.63 9.60
N PRO A 235 5.33 17.96 9.53
CA PRO A 235 4.34 18.91 10.03
C PRO A 235 2.94 18.65 9.43
N ALA A 236 1.89 18.85 10.22
CA ALA A 236 0.52 18.68 9.75
C ALA A 236 0.18 19.67 8.61
N VAL A 237 -0.69 19.23 7.69
CA VAL A 237 -1.19 20.04 6.58
C VAL A 237 -2.72 20.14 6.65
N PRO A 238 -3.32 21.21 6.08
CA PRO A 238 -4.76 21.27 5.91
C PRO A 238 -5.29 20.08 5.10
N PRO A 239 -6.54 19.66 5.33
CA PRO A 239 -7.19 18.65 4.49
C PRO A 239 -7.29 19.12 3.03
N VAL A 240 -7.25 18.17 2.11
CA VAL A 240 -7.43 18.42 0.68
C VAL A 240 -8.81 17.90 0.28
N ASP A 241 -9.63 18.78 -0.30
CA ASP A 241 -10.92 18.42 -0.86
C ASP A 241 -10.76 18.14 -2.36
N PHE A 242 -11.44 17.12 -2.87
CA PHE A 242 -11.42 16.78 -4.30
C PHE A 242 -12.66 15.99 -4.72
N GLU A 243 -12.86 15.90 -6.03
CA GLU A 243 -13.87 15.06 -6.65
C GLU A 243 -13.20 13.83 -7.28
N ALA A 244 -13.78 12.66 -7.08
CA ALA A 244 -13.28 11.43 -7.67
C ALA A 244 -13.51 11.41 -9.19
N PRO A 245 -12.57 10.87 -9.99
CA PRO A 245 -12.71 10.82 -11.44
C PRO A 245 -13.99 10.11 -11.87
N ASP A 246 -14.71 10.73 -12.79
CA ASP A 246 -15.94 10.25 -13.40
C ASP A 246 -15.76 9.99 -14.90
N GLU A 247 -16.81 9.53 -15.56
CA GLU A 247 -16.77 9.24 -17.00
C GLU A 247 -16.56 10.49 -17.87
N TYR A 248 -17.03 11.65 -17.40
CA TYR A 248 -17.05 12.89 -18.18
C TYR A 248 -15.72 13.65 -18.13
N SER A 249 -14.97 13.51 -17.03
CA SER A 249 -13.66 14.14 -16.84
C SER A 249 -12.52 13.53 -17.67
N MET A 250 -12.78 12.48 -18.47
CA MET A 250 -11.81 11.85 -19.37
C MET A 250 -11.92 12.30 -20.84
N GLN A 251 -12.90 13.14 -21.19
CA GLN A 251 -13.15 13.61 -22.57
C GLN A 251 -12.63 15.03 -22.87
N GLN A 252 -11.96 15.67 -21.89
CA GLN A 252 -11.32 16.99 -22.02
C GLN A 252 -9.80 16.84 -21.95
#